data_AF-A0A7J4SSJ9-F1
#
_entry.id   AF-A0A7J4SSJ9-F1
#
_cell.length_a   1.000
_cell.length_b   1.000
_cell.length_c   1.000
_cell.angle_alpha   90.00
_cell.angle_beta   90.00
_cell.angle_gamma   90.00
#
_symmetry.space_group_name_H-M   'P 1'
#
loop_
_entity.id
_entity.type
_entity.pdbx_description
1 polymer ?
#
loop_
_entity_poly.entity_id
_entity_poly.type
_entity_poly.pdbx_seq_one_letter_code
_entity_poly.pdbx_strand_id
1 'polypeptide(L)'
;MGTRAAAFLVTLLLFPMVVADTPIDSSQQDIFTHPFDENVWTLSATSGFAGDEAHYTDASINSGTLQFTHQRPRNYQSHISYASNSETGATLATGVPDGDYSWSKGPDIIVSGFDFQGLESRDIIGVTL
;
A
#
# COMPACT_ATOMS: atom_id res chain seq x y z
N MET A 1 18.17 65.49 27.82
CA MET A 1 18.61 64.11 27.44
C MET A 1 18.17 63.02 28.42
N GLY A 2 17.72 63.32 29.67
CA GLY A 2 17.38 62.28 30.66
C GLY A 2 16.00 61.61 30.54
N THR A 3 14.98 62.30 30.03
CA THR A 3 13.60 61.78 29.97
C THR A 3 13.38 60.69 28.93
N ARG A 4 14.12 60.74 27.80
CA ARG A 4 14.07 59.70 26.76
C ARG A 4 14.77 58.40 27.19
N ALA A 5 15.87 58.52 27.93
CA ALA A 5 16.57 57.38 28.51
C ALA A 5 15.74 56.69 29.60
N ALA A 6 15.06 57.48 30.45
CA ALA A 6 14.18 56.95 31.49
C ALA A 6 12.96 56.22 30.91
N ALA A 7 12.32 56.77 29.86
CA ALA A 7 11.21 56.10 29.18
C ALA A 7 11.65 54.77 28.56
N PHE A 8 12.82 54.72 27.93
CA PHE A 8 13.35 53.49 27.32
C PHE A 8 13.64 52.39 28.35
N LEU A 9 14.17 52.77 29.52
CA LEU A 9 14.47 51.84 30.62
C LEU A 9 13.19 51.26 31.25
N VAL A 10 12.13 52.06 31.39
CA VAL A 10 10.83 51.59 31.90
C VAL A 10 10.16 50.64 30.90
N THR A 11 10.24 50.91 29.59
CA THR A 11 9.73 49.98 28.56
C THR A 11 10.50 48.66 28.56
N LEU A 12 11.80 48.68 28.85
CA LEU A 12 12.63 47.47 28.93
C LEU A 12 12.28 46.57 30.13
N LEU A 13 11.74 47.15 31.21
CA LEU A 13 11.31 46.42 32.41
C LEU A 13 9.91 45.80 32.28
N LEU A 14 9.15 46.17 31.24
CA LEU A 14 7.80 45.67 30.97
C LEU A 14 7.78 44.51 29.95
N PHE A 15 8.93 44.06 29.47
CA PHE A 15 8.98 42.86 28.61
C PHE A 15 8.66 41.62 29.45
N PRO A 16 7.71 40.76 29.01
CA PRO A 16 7.44 39.51 29.71
C PRO A 16 8.68 38.63 29.65
N MET A 17 9.19 38.22 30.81
CA MET A 17 10.21 37.17 30.89
C MET A 17 9.56 35.87 30.45
N VAL A 18 9.77 35.48 29.19
CA VAL A 18 9.38 34.17 28.69
C VAL A 18 10.39 33.17 29.20
N VAL A 19 10.00 32.37 30.19
CA VAL A 19 10.74 31.19 30.61
C VAL A 19 10.37 30.07 29.62
N ALA A 20 11.30 29.70 28.75
CA ALA A 20 11.17 28.54 27.88
C ALA A 20 11.94 27.36 28.49
N ASP A 21 11.33 26.18 28.47
CA ASP A 21 12.01 24.94 28.85
C ASP A 21 12.85 24.48 27.66
N THR A 22 14.17 24.30 27.86
CA THR A 22 15.06 23.79 26.81
C THR A 22 15.19 22.29 26.97
N PRO A 23 14.95 21.47 25.92
CA PRO A 23 15.14 20.03 26.03
C PRO A 23 16.59 19.74 26.43
N ILE A 24 16.74 19.10 27.60
CA ILE A 24 18.04 18.88 28.23
C ILE A 24 18.77 17.65 27.68
N ASP A 25 18.07 16.78 26.95
CA ASP A 25 18.62 15.60 26.32
C ASP A 25 17.74 15.12 25.14
N SER A 26 18.37 14.45 24.19
CA SER A 26 17.72 13.77 23.06
C SER A 26 18.23 12.33 22.87
N SER A 27 18.79 11.73 23.93
CA SER A 27 19.26 10.36 23.90
C SER A 27 18.13 9.37 23.58
N GLN A 28 18.46 8.40 22.73
CA GLN A 28 17.56 7.29 22.45
C GLN A 28 17.48 6.42 23.71
N GLN A 29 16.29 6.33 24.29
CA GLN A 29 16.01 5.44 25.40
C GLN A 29 15.04 4.36 24.92
N ASP A 30 15.36 3.11 25.24
CA ASP A 30 14.42 2.02 25.01
C ASP A 30 13.20 2.21 25.90
N ILE A 31 12.03 2.29 25.27
CA ILE A 31 10.75 2.46 25.94
C ILE A 31 10.33 1.16 26.65
N PHE A 32 10.89 0.02 26.21
CA PHE A 32 10.59 -1.29 26.74
C PHE A 32 11.85 -1.99 27.20
N THR A 33 11.79 -2.54 28.42
CA THR A 33 12.84 -3.42 28.93
C THR A 33 12.68 -4.80 28.30
N HIS A 34 13.72 -5.26 27.60
CA HIS A 34 13.81 -6.62 27.08
C HIS A 34 14.42 -7.55 28.14
N PRO A 35 14.07 -8.85 28.17
CA PRO A 35 13.16 -9.58 27.26
C PRO A 35 11.67 -9.38 27.57
N PHE A 36 10.82 -9.50 26.55
CA PHE A 36 9.36 -9.51 26.71
C PHE A 36 8.85 -10.83 27.30
N ASP A 37 7.93 -10.75 28.25
CA ASP A 37 7.24 -11.91 28.84
C ASP A 37 5.84 -12.07 28.25
N GLU A 38 5.57 -13.19 27.60
CA GLU A 38 4.27 -13.52 27.00
C GLU A 38 3.13 -13.61 28.03
N ASN A 39 3.45 -13.83 29.32
CA ASN A 39 2.46 -13.88 30.40
C ASN A 39 2.08 -12.49 30.91
N VAL A 40 2.89 -11.47 30.59
CA VAL A 40 2.67 -10.08 31.02
C VAL A 40 2.03 -9.26 29.90
N TRP A 41 2.41 -9.51 28.65
CA TRP A 41 1.98 -8.72 27.50
C TRP A 41 0.80 -9.35 26.78
N THR A 42 -0.26 -8.56 26.56
CA THR A 42 -1.34 -8.93 25.62
C THR A 42 -1.04 -8.30 24.27
N LEU A 43 -0.95 -9.13 23.23
CA LEU A 43 -0.73 -8.69 21.86
C LEU A 43 -2.05 -8.60 21.11
N SER A 44 -2.21 -7.55 20.32
CA SER A 44 -3.34 -7.41 19.39
C SER A 44 -2.87 -6.74 18.10
N ALA A 45 -3.51 -7.07 17.00
CA ALA A 45 -3.22 -6.51 15.69
C ALA A 45 -4.52 -6.02 15.06
N THR A 46 -4.55 -4.75 14.65
CA THR A 46 -5.75 -4.11 14.08
C THR A 46 -5.49 -3.58 12.68
N SER A 47 -6.48 -3.68 11.79
CA SER A 47 -6.44 -3.03 10.49
C SER A 47 -6.87 -1.57 10.61
N GLY A 48 -5.89 -0.66 10.62
CA GLY A 48 -6.13 0.79 10.68
C GLY A 48 -6.70 1.26 12.02
N PHE A 49 -7.44 2.37 11.98
CA PHE A 49 -7.96 3.06 13.17
C PHE A 49 -9.37 2.60 13.60
N ALA A 50 -10.03 1.76 12.81
CA ALA A 50 -11.38 1.28 13.08
C ALA A 50 -11.42 0.18 14.15
N GLY A 51 -10.27 -0.40 14.51
CA GLY A 51 -10.16 -1.46 15.51
C GLY A 51 -10.52 -2.86 14.98
N ASP A 52 -10.80 -2.99 13.69
CA ASP A 52 -11.03 -4.28 13.03
C ASP A 52 -9.80 -5.18 13.12
N GLU A 53 -9.98 -6.49 13.13
CA GLU A 53 -8.90 -7.47 13.22
C GLU A 53 -7.96 -7.43 12.00
N ALA A 54 -6.65 -7.48 12.25
CA ALA A 54 -5.67 -7.55 11.18
C ALA A 54 -5.53 -8.96 10.59
N HIS A 55 -6.29 -9.27 9.54
CA HIS A 55 -6.32 -10.61 8.91
C HIS A 55 -5.00 -11.13 8.31
N TYR A 56 -3.99 -10.28 8.11
CA TYR A 56 -2.72 -10.63 7.45
C TYR A 56 -1.49 -10.23 8.26
N THR A 57 -1.67 -9.93 9.55
CA THR A 57 -0.59 -9.55 10.45
C THR A 57 -0.78 -10.25 11.78
N ASP A 58 0.18 -11.07 12.15
CA ASP A 58 0.24 -11.71 13.45
C ASP A 58 1.38 -11.12 14.28
N ALA A 59 1.16 -11.01 15.59
CA ALA A 59 2.16 -10.60 16.56
C ALA A 59 2.38 -11.74 17.56
N SER A 60 3.64 -12.02 17.88
CA SER A 60 4.01 -13.05 18.86
C SER A 60 5.27 -12.64 19.61
N ILE A 61 5.47 -13.17 20.81
CA ILE A 61 6.74 -13.08 21.53
C ILE A 61 7.44 -14.43 21.39
N ASN A 62 8.66 -14.43 20.88
CA ASN A 62 9.48 -15.64 20.79
C ASN A 62 10.81 -15.40 21.52
N SER A 63 11.12 -16.24 22.52
CA SER A 63 12.38 -16.18 23.27
C SER A 63 12.72 -14.77 23.79
N GLY A 64 11.70 -14.04 24.27
CA GLY A 64 11.87 -12.68 24.79
C GLY A 64 11.88 -11.58 23.72
N THR A 65 11.68 -11.91 22.45
CA THR A 65 11.68 -10.97 21.32
C THR A 65 10.27 -10.82 20.75
N LEU A 66 9.80 -9.59 20.60
CA LEU A 66 8.55 -9.28 19.91
C LEU A 66 8.73 -9.42 18.39
N GLN A 67 7.91 -10.25 17.75
CA GLN A 67 7.92 -10.52 16.32
C GLN A 67 6.58 -10.21 15.69
N PHE A 68 6.63 -9.55 14.53
CA PHE A 68 5.48 -9.34 13.65
C PHE A 68 5.68 -10.14 12.36
N THR A 69 4.65 -10.89 11.98
CA THR A 69 4.65 -11.69 10.74
C THR A 69 3.54 -11.19 9.83
N HIS A 70 3.87 -10.89 8.58
CA HIS A 70 2.90 -10.45 7.59
C HIS A 70 2.71 -11.52 6.51
N GLN A 71 1.47 -11.96 6.30
CA GLN A 71 1.12 -12.93 5.27
C GLN A 71 0.03 -12.35 4.36
N ARG A 72 0.41 -11.44 3.46
CA ARG A 72 -0.53 -10.81 2.52
C ARG A 72 -0.63 -11.64 1.23
N PRO A 73 -1.80 -12.17 0.86
CA PRO A 73 -1.99 -12.84 -0.42
C PRO A 73 -1.72 -11.89 -1.59
N ARG A 74 -1.20 -12.41 -2.70
CA ARG A 74 -1.17 -11.63 -3.95
C ARG A 74 -2.57 -11.47 -4.49
N ASN A 75 -2.90 -10.26 -4.93
CA ASN A 75 -4.15 -9.95 -5.62
C ASN A 75 -3.94 -10.16 -7.12
N TYR A 76 -4.53 -11.23 -7.66
CA TYR A 76 -4.50 -11.53 -9.08
C TYR A 76 -5.89 -11.34 -9.70
N GLN A 77 -5.89 -11.00 -10.98
CA GLN A 77 -7.09 -10.94 -11.79
C GLN A 77 -6.84 -11.67 -13.11
N SER A 78 -7.83 -12.42 -13.57
CA SER A 78 -7.83 -13.05 -14.90
C SER A 78 -8.67 -12.22 -15.85
N HIS A 79 -8.19 -12.08 -17.09
CA HIS A 79 -8.90 -11.43 -18.18
C HIS A 79 -8.92 -12.35 -19.38
N ILE A 80 -10.08 -12.52 -19.99
CA ILE A 80 -10.24 -13.28 -21.22
C ILE A 80 -10.61 -12.28 -22.31
N SER A 81 -9.80 -12.22 -23.36
CA SER A 81 -10.12 -11.45 -24.55
C SER A 81 -10.40 -12.40 -25.70
N TYR A 82 -11.44 -12.07 -26.46
CA TYR A 82 -11.77 -12.74 -27.70
C TYR A 82 -11.36 -11.86 -28.88
N ALA A 83 -11.08 -12.47 -30.03
CA ALA A 83 -10.86 -11.72 -31.25
C ALA A 83 -12.16 -11.02 -31.66
N SER A 84 -12.07 -9.78 -32.13
CA SER A 84 -13.22 -9.00 -32.63
C SER A 84 -13.21 -8.83 -34.15
N ASN A 85 -12.08 -9.13 -34.80
CA ASN A 85 -11.91 -8.98 -36.24
C ASN A 85 -11.32 -10.25 -36.85
N SER A 86 -11.70 -10.54 -38.10
CA SER A 86 -11.07 -11.56 -38.95
C SER A 86 -10.66 -10.95 -40.28
N GLU A 87 -9.35 -10.91 -40.54
CA GLU A 87 -8.78 -10.39 -41.79
C GLU A 87 -9.04 -11.33 -42.97
N THR A 88 -9.30 -12.60 -42.66
CA THR A 88 -9.57 -13.67 -43.64
C THR A 88 -11.06 -13.97 -43.82
N GLY A 89 -11.94 -13.19 -43.17
CA GLY A 89 -13.40 -13.33 -43.28
C GLY A 89 -13.99 -14.52 -42.50
N ALA A 90 -13.18 -15.21 -41.69
CA ALA A 90 -13.61 -16.29 -40.81
C ALA A 90 -14.31 -15.73 -39.55
N THR A 91 -15.50 -15.17 -39.73
CA THR A 91 -16.25 -14.50 -38.64
C THR A 91 -16.67 -15.44 -37.51
N LEU A 92 -16.84 -16.74 -37.77
CA LEU A 92 -17.12 -17.75 -36.73
C LEU A 92 -15.88 -18.06 -35.85
N ALA A 93 -14.72 -17.48 -36.16
CA ALA A 93 -13.52 -17.55 -35.32
C ALA A 93 -13.36 -16.30 -34.42
N THR A 94 -14.40 -15.46 -34.33
CA THR A 94 -14.41 -14.24 -33.51
C THR A 94 -15.48 -14.31 -32.43
N GLY A 95 -15.33 -13.53 -31.36
CA GLY A 95 -16.27 -13.51 -30.25
C GLY A 95 -16.09 -14.65 -29.25
N VAL A 96 -17.05 -14.75 -28.33
CA VAL A 96 -17.07 -15.77 -27.28
C VAL A 96 -17.31 -17.14 -27.92
N PRO A 97 -16.65 -18.23 -27.46
CA PRO A 97 -16.91 -19.58 -27.94
C PRO A 97 -18.39 -19.94 -27.81
N ASP A 98 -19.00 -20.26 -28.95
CA ASP A 98 -20.41 -20.65 -29.09
C ASP A 98 -20.59 -22.09 -29.62
N GLY A 99 -19.50 -22.74 -30.01
CA GLY A 99 -19.48 -24.11 -30.55
C GLY A 99 -19.47 -24.17 -32.08
N ASP A 100 -19.54 -23.03 -32.78
CA ASP A 100 -19.37 -22.97 -34.23
C ASP A 100 -17.91 -23.12 -34.63
N TYR A 101 -17.68 -23.42 -35.92
CA TYR A 101 -16.35 -23.65 -36.45
C TYR A 101 -16.13 -22.90 -37.77
N SER A 102 -15.01 -22.19 -37.86
CA SER A 102 -14.45 -21.72 -39.12
C SER A 102 -13.38 -22.68 -39.61
N TRP A 103 -13.33 -22.89 -40.92
CA TRP A 103 -12.30 -23.69 -41.57
C TRP A 103 -11.83 -22.99 -42.85
N SER A 104 -10.55 -23.12 -43.19
CA SER A 104 -9.98 -22.59 -44.42
C SER A 104 -9.57 -23.73 -45.36
N LYS A 105 -9.85 -23.57 -46.66
CA LYS A 105 -9.31 -24.41 -47.75
C LYS A 105 -8.08 -23.75 -48.42
N GLY A 106 -7.67 -22.57 -47.94
CA GLY A 106 -6.60 -21.72 -48.49
C GLY A 106 -5.74 -21.11 -47.37
N PRO A 107 -5.43 -19.80 -47.38
CA PRO A 107 -4.54 -19.17 -46.39
C PRO A 107 -5.03 -19.32 -44.95
N ASP A 108 -4.13 -19.10 -43.98
CA ASP A 108 -4.38 -19.22 -42.55
C ASP A 108 -5.58 -18.39 -42.09
N ILE A 109 -6.30 -18.85 -41.06
CA ILE A 109 -7.29 -18.03 -40.37
C ILE A 109 -6.55 -17.00 -39.51
N ILE A 110 -6.62 -15.74 -39.93
CA ILE A 110 -6.03 -14.60 -39.23
C ILE A 110 -7.12 -13.82 -38.51
N VAL A 111 -6.96 -13.66 -37.20
CA VAL A 111 -7.86 -12.94 -36.30
C VAL A 111 -7.11 -11.88 -35.51
N SER A 112 -7.79 -10.79 -35.17
CA SER A 112 -7.20 -9.65 -34.47
C SER A 112 -8.26 -8.90 -33.65
N GLY A 113 -7.85 -7.80 -33.01
CA GLY A 113 -8.75 -6.95 -32.21
C GLY A 113 -9.05 -7.50 -30.81
N PHE A 114 -8.08 -8.16 -30.18
CA PHE A 114 -8.14 -8.48 -28.76
C PHE A 114 -8.09 -7.19 -27.92
N ASP A 115 -8.91 -7.11 -26.87
CA ASP A 115 -9.05 -5.95 -26.01
C ASP A 115 -8.49 -6.21 -24.60
N PHE A 116 -7.55 -5.35 -24.20
CA PHE A 116 -6.88 -5.34 -22.91
C PHE A 116 -6.85 -3.94 -22.28
N GLN A 117 -7.76 -3.04 -22.68
CA GLN A 117 -7.81 -1.68 -22.17
C GLN A 117 -7.84 -1.63 -20.63
N GLY A 118 -7.00 -0.78 -20.04
CA GLY A 118 -6.89 -0.59 -18.60
C GLY A 118 -5.99 -1.61 -17.88
N LEU A 119 -5.42 -2.57 -18.61
CA LEU A 119 -4.48 -3.56 -18.06
C LEU A 119 -3.01 -3.25 -18.35
N GLU A 120 -2.71 -2.11 -18.99
CA GLU A 120 -1.37 -1.76 -19.49
C GLU A 120 -0.34 -1.58 -18.37
N SER A 121 -0.80 -1.28 -17.16
CA SER A 121 0.04 -1.10 -15.96
C SER A 121 0.13 -2.36 -15.09
N ARG A 122 -0.49 -3.47 -15.51
CA ARG A 122 -0.53 -4.72 -14.73
C ARG A 122 0.56 -5.67 -15.21
N ASP A 123 1.19 -6.35 -14.26
CA ASP A 123 2.15 -7.41 -14.58
C ASP A 123 1.43 -8.67 -15.09
N ILE A 124 1.98 -9.27 -16.15
CA ILE A 124 1.49 -10.55 -16.67
C ILE A 124 2.09 -11.69 -15.83
N ILE A 125 1.23 -12.42 -15.13
CA ILE A 125 1.65 -13.56 -14.27
C ILE A 125 1.57 -14.89 -15.02
N GLY A 126 0.70 -15.01 -16.03
CA GLY A 126 0.55 -16.22 -16.84
C GLY A 126 -0.36 -15.97 -18.04
N VAL A 127 -0.15 -16.77 -19.09
CA VAL A 127 -0.93 -16.73 -20.33
C VAL A 127 -1.35 -18.16 -20.67
N THR A 128 -2.61 -18.34 -21.03
CA THR A 128 -3.16 -19.59 -21.55
C THR A 128 -3.80 -19.32 -22.91
N LEU A 129 -3.62 -20.23 -23.86
CA LEU A 129 -4.24 -20.20 -25.17
C LEU A 129 -5.31 -21.29 -25.27
#